data_AF-A0A433I520-F1
#
_entry.id   AF-A0A433I520-F1
#
_cell.length_a   1.000
_cell.length_b   1.000
_cell.length_c   1.000
_cell.angle_alpha   90.00
_cell.angle_beta   90.00
_cell.angle_gamma   90.00
#
_symmetry.space_group_name_H-M   'P 1'
#
loop_
_entity.id
_entity.type
_entity.pdbx_description
1 polymer ?
#
loop_
_entity_poly.entity_id
_entity_poly.type
_entity_poly.pdbx_seq_one_letter_code
_entity_poly.pdbx_strand_id
1 'polypeptide(L)'
;LRRHPCHGCQDREEHARWGDRWWAMRREVSVLRERIAGRTNTIARTFDRVVGLLRAYGYVQEDAPSPRAALTERGGALRRIYGERDLFTSLVLQDPAMDGLTPEEWAAVAALLVYQGKGETEPGLVPMPTPRLARVAEAAERIEERLRTDEAQARLEPTPRTDPGLVAPMHRWVRGATLRRTLDGADLAAGDFVRWARQVIDVLGQLANVPGDTRRSRACRRAADLVSR
;
A
#
# COMPACT_ATOMS: atom_id res chain seq x y z
N LEU A 1 63.96 2.78 1.59
CA LEU A 1 63.94 1.30 1.42
C LEU A 1 65.02 0.57 2.22
N ARG A 2 66.27 1.05 2.31
CA ARG A 2 67.37 0.36 3.04
C ARG A 2 67.15 0.13 4.55
N ARG A 3 66.26 0.90 5.19
CA ARG A 3 65.91 0.78 6.62
C ARG A 3 64.68 -0.09 6.89
N HIS A 4 64.05 -0.64 5.86
CA HIS A 4 62.84 -1.46 6.03
C HIS A 4 63.22 -2.90 6.42
N PRO A 5 62.56 -3.53 7.42
CA PRO A 5 62.90 -4.87 7.88
C PRO A 5 62.96 -5.94 6.76
N CYS A 6 62.10 -5.80 5.74
CA CYS A 6 62.09 -6.72 4.59
C CYS A 6 63.08 -6.37 3.46
N HIS A 7 64.01 -5.44 3.65
CA HIS A 7 64.90 -4.99 2.56
C HIS A 7 65.80 -6.11 2.02
N GLY A 8 66.30 -6.99 2.89
CA GLY A 8 67.14 -8.14 2.55
C GLY A 8 66.39 -9.48 2.42
N CYS A 9 65.05 -9.48 2.42
CA CYS A 9 64.27 -10.71 2.27
C CYS A 9 64.27 -11.16 0.80
N GLN A 10 64.63 -12.42 0.55
CA GLN A 10 64.68 -12.99 -0.80
C GLN A 10 63.27 -13.12 -1.41
N ASP A 11 62.26 -13.41 -0.59
CA ASP A 11 60.86 -13.57 -1.00
C ASP A 11 60.03 -12.28 -0.85
N ARG A 12 60.69 -11.12 -0.81
CA ARG A 12 60.06 -9.81 -0.59
C ARG A 12 58.90 -9.54 -1.55
N GLU A 13 59.06 -9.88 -2.82
CA GLU A 13 58.02 -9.68 -3.84
C GLU A 13 56.81 -10.59 -3.62
N GLU A 14 57.03 -11.81 -3.12
CA GLU A 14 55.95 -12.73 -2.79
C GLU A 14 55.17 -12.23 -1.57
N HIS A 15 55.87 -11.80 -0.51
CA HIS A 15 55.24 -11.17 0.65
C HIS A 15 54.46 -9.91 0.28
N ALA A 16 54.99 -9.07 -0.62
CA ALA A 16 54.29 -7.88 -1.11
C ALA A 16 53.00 -8.26 -1.85
N ARG A 17 53.04 -9.27 -2.74
CA ARG A 17 51.84 -9.76 -3.43
C ARG A 17 50.77 -10.30 -2.48
N TRP A 18 51.18 -11.02 -1.43
CA TRP A 18 50.23 -11.48 -0.40
C TRP A 18 49.68 -10.32 0.43
N GLY A 19 50.52 -9.33 0.77
CA GLY A 19 50.10 -8.10 1.44
C GLY A 19 49.10 -7.27 0.61
N ASP A 20 49.35 -7.11 -0.68
CA ASP A 20 48.46 -6.41 -1.61
C ASP A 20 47.12 -7.12 -1.75
N ARG A 21 47.14 -8.46 -1.89
CA ARG A 21 45.92 -9.28 -1.88
C ARG A 21 45.14 -9.15 -0.58
N TRP A 22 45.83 -9.19 0.56
CA TRP A 22 45.20 -9.00 1.85
C TRP A 22 44.57 -7.63 2.00
N TRP A 23 45.26 -6.55 1.59
CA TRP A 23 44.72 -5.19 1.61
C TRP A 23 43.53 -5.03 0.68
N ALA A 24 43.56 -5.65 -0.52
CA ALA A 24 42.44 -5.66 -1.44
C ALA A 24 41.22 -6.36 -0.82
N MET A 25 41.39 -7.57 -0.30
CA MET A 25 40.31 -8.35 0.33
C MET A 25 39.77 -7.66 1.59
N ARG A 26 40.64 -7.04 2.40
CA ARG A 26 40.25 -6.27 3.58
C ARG A 26 39.39 -5.04 3.21
N ARG A 27 39.74 -4.33 2.12
CA ARG A 27 38.92 -3.22 1.61
C ARG A 27 37.55 -3.70 1.13
N GLU A 28 37.50 -4.81 0.38
CA GLU A 28 36.23 -5.43 -0.03
C GLU A 28 35.34 -5.80 1.17
N VAL A 29 35.92 -6.43 2.19
CA VAL A 29 35.19 -6.77 3.43
C VAL A 29 34.69 -5.52 4.14
N SER A 30 35.48 -4.44 4.19
CA SER A 30 35.06 -3.16 4.78
C SER A 30 33.86 -2.56 4.04
N VAL A 31 33.92 -2.50 2.71
CA VAL A 31 32.84 -1.98 1.87
C VAL A 31 31.57 -2.82 2.03
N LEU A 32 31.68 -4.14 2.07
CA LEU A 32 30.53 -5.03 2.31
C LEU A 32 29.92 -4.81 3.69
N ARG A 33 30.74 -4.65 4.73
CA ARG A 33 30.28 -4.36 6.09
C ARG A 33 29.56 -3.01 6.19
N GLU A 34 30.10 -1.97 5.57
CA GLU A 34 29.44 -0.66 5.50
C GLU A 34 28.11 -0.72 4.74
N ARG A 35 28.05 -1.46 3.64
CA ARG A 35 26.79 -1.69 2.89
C ARG A 35 25.74 -2.42 3.72
N ILE A 36 26.15 -3.45 4.48
CA ILE A 36 25.25 -4.18 5.38
C ILE A 36 24.76 -3.26 6.49
N ALA A 37 25.65 -2.57 7.19
CA ALA A 37 25.30 -1.64 8.27
C ALA A 37 24.39 -0.50 7.78
N GLY A 38 24.68 0.05 6.58
CA GLY A 38 23.85 1.06 5.94
C GLY A 38 22.44 0.57 5.62
N ARG A 39 22.30 -0.65 5.07
CA ARG A 39 21.00 -1.28 4.78
C ARG A 39 20.17 -1.54 6.04
N THR A 40 20.78 -2.06 7.10
CA THR A 40 20.10 -2.29 8.39
C THR A 40 19.58 -0.99 9.01
N ASN A 41 20.36 0.09 8.89
CA ASN A 41 19.95 1.42 9.37
C ASN A 41 18.80 2.02 8.53
N THR A 42 18.67 1.65 7.25
CA THR A 42 17.55 2.14 6.42
C THR A 42 16.21 1.54 6.82
N ILE A 43 16.16 0.24 7.15
CA ILE A 43 14.90 -0.41 7.56
C ILE A 43 14.38 0.18 8.87
N ALA A 44 15.24 0.31 9.89
CA ALA A 44 14.86 0.91 11.17
C ALA A 44 14.33 2.34 10.99
N ARG A 45 15.04 3.18 10.22
CA ARG A 45 14.60 4.55 9.94
C ARG A 45 13.28 4.62 9.17
N THR A 46 13.01 3.70 8.24
CA THR A 46 11.70 3.65 7.57
C THR A 46 10.60 3.21 8.53
N PHE A 47 10.87 2.22 9.37
CA PHE A 47 9.93 1.76 10.39
C PHE A 47 9.55 2.89 11.36
N ASP A 48 10.52 3.65 11.87
CA ASP A 48 10.28 4.77 12.78
C ASP A 48 9.40 5.86 12.12
N ARG A 49 9.64 6.15 10.84
CA ARG A 49 8.82 7.09 10.05
C ARG A 49 7.38 6.60 9.91
N VAL A 50 7.17 5.32 9.61
CA VAL A 50 5.83 4.72 9.52
C VAL A 50 5.11 4.77 10.87
N VAL A 51 5.79 4.40 11.96
CA VAL A 51 5.20 4.48 13.31
C VAL A 51 4.84 5.92 13.68
N GLY A 52 5.70 6.88 13.33
CA GLY A 52 5.43 8.31 13.51
C GLY A 52 4.15 8.76 12.77
N LEU A 53 3.99 8.34 11.51
CA LEU A 53 2.78 8.63 10.73
C LEU A 53 1.54 7.98 11.36
N LEU A 54 1.61 6.68 11.68
CA LEU A 54 0.50 5.96 12.30
C LEU A 54 0.08 6.57 13.64
N ARG A 55 1.02 7.10 14.40
CA ARG A 55 0.76 7.85 15.63
C ARG A 55 0.05 9.18 15.37
N ALA A 56 0.50 9.96 14.38
CA ALA A 56 -0.15 11.20 14.00
C ALA A 56 -1.62 11.00 13.60
N TYR A 57 -1.93 9.85 12.98
CA TYR A 57 -3.29 9.45 12.62
C TYR A 57 -4.05 8.68 13.72
N GLY A 58 -3.46 8.49 14.90
CA GLY A 58 -4.11 7.87 16.06
C GLY A 58 -4.31 6.35 15.97
N TYR A 59 -3.52 5.65 15.14
CA TYR A 59 -3.47 4.18 15.09
C TYR A 59 -2.56 3.59 16.17
N VAL A 60 -1.60 4.38 16.63
CA VAL A 60 -0.63 4.02 17.68
C VAL A 60 -0.62 5.09 18.76
N GLN A 61 -0.74 4.69 20.03
CA GLN A 61 -0.61 5.57 21.19
C GLN A 61 0.86 5.87 21.51
N GLU A 62 1.09 7.05 22.07
CA GLU A 62 2.36 7.38 22.73
C GLU A 62 2.50 6.61 24.05
N ASP A 63 3.74 6.32 24.44
CA ASP A 63 4.13 5.84 25.77
C ASP A 63 3.45 4.54 26.26
N ALA A 64 3.11 3.64 25.35
CA ALA A 64 2.58 2.34 25.72
C ALA A 64 3.67 1.41 26.31
N PRO A 65 3.35 0.62 27.35
CA PRO A 65 4.32 -0.26 28.03
C PRO A 65 4.79 -1.44 27.17
N SER A 66 4.13 -1.67 26.03
CA SER A 66 4.56 -2.65 25.02
C SER A 66 4.02 -2.28 23.64
N PRO A 67 4.64 -2.77 22.54
CA PRO A 67 4.13 -2.56 21.19
C PRO A 67 2.69 -3.02 20.99
N ARG A 68 2.26 -4.09 21.69
CA ARG A 68 0.89 -4.61 21.60
C ARG A 68 -0.11 -3.72 22.33
N ALA A 69 0.30 -3.09 23.44
CA ALA A 69 -0.51 -2.12 24.18
C ALA A 69 -0.58 -0.76 23.46
N ALA A 70 0.31 -0.50 22.51
CA ALA A 70 0.34 0.74 21.75
C ALA A 70 -0.77 0.84 20.69
N LEU A 71 -1.39 -0.27 20.30
CA LEU A 71 -2.42 -0.26 19.25
C LEU A 71 -3.73 0.30 19.78
N THR A 72 -4.27 1.31 19.10
CA THR A 72 -5.63 1.79 19.35
C THR A 72 -6.66 0.83 18.77
N GLU A 73 -7.94 1.07 19.02
CA GLU A 73 -9.02 0.35 18.32
C GLU A 73 -8.87 0.44 16.79
N ARG A 74 -8.53 1.64 16.29
CA ARG A 74 -8.21 1.88 14.87
C ARG A 74 -6.98 1.08 14.42
N GLY A 75 -5.92 1.06 15.24
CA GLY A 75 -4.74 0.21 15.02
C GLY A 75 -5.09 -1.28 14.93
N GLY A 76 -5.98 -1.75 15.80
CA GLY A 76 -6.50 -3.12 15.78
C GLY A 76 -7.32 -3.44 14.55
N ALA A 77 -8.14 -2.48 14.08
CA ALA A 77 -8.93 -2.61 12.86
C ALA A 77 -8.05 -2.63 11.59
N LEU A 78 -7.03 -1.76 11.52
CA LEU A 78 -6.08 -1.68 10.40
C LEU A 78 -5.40 -3.03 10.15
N ARG A 79 -5.10 -3.81 11.19
CA ARG A 79 -4.50 -5.16 11.06
C ARG A 79 -5.35 -6.18 10.28
N ARG A 80 -6.61 -5.86 9.99
CA ARG A 80 -7.52 -6.70 9.18
C ARG A 80 -7.53 -6.31 7.70
N ILE A 81 -6.87 -5.22 7.34
CA ILE A 81 -6.76 -4.71 5.99
C ILE A 81 -5.35 -5.02 5.50
N TYR A 82 -5.25 -5.70 4.36
CA TYR A 82 -3.97 -6.13 3.81
C TYR A 82 -3.81 -5.54 2.41
N GLY A 83 -2.72 -4.83 2.19
CA GLY A 83 -2.36 -4.28 0.89
C GLY A 83 -1.53 -3.01 1.01
N GLU A 84 -1.07 -2.50 -0.13
CA GLU A 84 -0.25 -1.28 -0.21
C GLU A 84 -1.03 0.00 0.17
N ARG A 85 -2.36 -0.07 0.17
CA ARG A 85 -3.28 1.03 0.49
C ARG A 85 -4.03 0.79 1.81
N ASP A 86 -3.44 0.07 2.74
CA ASP A 86 -4.10 -0.33 4.00
C ASP A 86 -4.53 0.88 4.86
N LEU A 87 -3.61 1.83 5.10
CA LEU A 87 -3.88 3.04 5.86
C LEU A 87 -4.90 3.93 5.15
N PHE A 88 -4.75 4.11 3.84
CA PHE A 88 -5.72 4.83 3.02
C PHE A 88 -7.12 4.21 3.11
N THR A 89 -7.24 2.90 2.91
CA THR A 89 -8.50 2.16 3.01
C THR A 89 -9.13 2.32 4.39
N SER A 90 -8.32 2.23 5.44
CA SER A 90 -8.78 2.42 6.81
C SER A 90 -9.28 3.84 7.09
N LEU A 91 -8.67 4.87 6.49
CA LEU A 91 -9.11 6.26 6.62
C LEU A 91 -10.42 6.49 5.85
N VAL A 92 -10.52 6.00 4.61
CA VAL A 92 -11.76 6.09 3.81
C VAL A 92 -12.92 5.39 4.53
N LEU A 93 -12.68 4.22 5.12
CA LEU A 93 -13.69 3.49 5.91
C LEU A 93 -14.24 4.26 7.11
N GLN A 94 -13.52 5.27 7.61
CA GLN A 94 -13.95 6.09 8.75
C GLN A 94 -14.66 7.38 8.32
N ASP A 95 -14.69 7.67 7.02
CA ASP A 95 -15.37 8.85 6.51
C ASP A 95 -16.90 8.63 6.53
N PRO A 96 -17.70 9.62 6.98
CA PRO A 96 -19.16 9.53 6.97
C PRO A 96 -19.78 9.29 5.59
N ALA A 97 -19.06 9.55 4.49
CA ALA A 97 -19.52 9.22 3.14
C ALA A 97 -19.81 7.72 2.95
N MET A 98 -19.24 6.86 3.80
CA MET A 98 -19.41 5.41 3.77
C MET A 98 -20.73 4.93 4.40
N ASP A 99 -21.45 5.81 5.10
CA ASP A 99 -22.64 5.44 5.83
C ASP A 99 -23.80 5.07 4.90
N GLY A 100 -24.40 3.91 5.16
CA GLY A 100 -25.62 3.46 4.46
C GLY A 100 -25.43 3.08 2.99
N LEU A 101 -24.20 2.79 2.56
CA LEU A 101 -23.91 2.24 1.23
C LEU A 101 -24.62 0.90 1.01
N THR A 102 -25.20 0.71 -0.17
CA THR A 102 -25.78 -0.59 -0.57
C THR A 102 -24.69 -1.59 -0.94
N PRO A 103 -25.00 -2.90 -1.04
CA PRO A 103 -24.04 -3.89 -1.52
C PRO A 103 -23.41 -3.56 -2.89
N GLU A 104 -24.21 -3.03 -3.81
CA GLU A 104 -23.75 -2.61 -5.14
C GLU A 104 -22.78 -1.44 -5.06
N GLU A 105 -23.04 -0.49 -4.16
CA GLU A 105 -22.15 0.65 -3.90
C GLU A 105 -20.86 0.18 -3.22
N TRP A 106 -20.92 -0.78 -2.28
CA TRP A 106 -19.72 -1.37 -1.67
C TRP A 106 -18.81 -2.06 -2.68
N ALA A 107 -19.37 -2.75 -3.68
CA ALA A 107 -18.57 -3.32 -4.76
C ALA A 107 -17.85 -2.23 -5.58
N ALA A 108 -18.54 -1.13 -5.86
CA ALA A 108 -17.97 0.01 -6.58
C ALA A 108 -16.89 0.73 -5.75
N VAL A 109 -17.07 0.85 -4.43
CA VAL A 109 -16.04 1.38 -3.53
C VAL A 109 -14.83 0.45 -3.45
N ALA A 110 -15.04 -0.86 -3.31
CA ALA A 110 -13.94 -1.82 -3.33
C ALA A 110 -13.15 -1.75 -4.64
N ALA A 111 -13.82 -1.55 -5.79
CA ALA A 111 -13.17 -1.30 -7.07
C ALA A 111 -12.30 -0.03 -7.04
N LEU A 112 -12.78 1.09 -6.49
CA LEU A 112 -11.99 2.32 -6.32
C LEU A 112 -10.73 2.09 -5.48
N LEU A 113 -10.84 1.30 -4.40
CA LEU A 113 -9.73 1.06 -3.48
C LEU A 113 -8.62 0.19 -4.11
N VAL A 114 -8.98 -0.80 -4.93
CA VAL A 114 -8.00 -1.76 -5.48
C VAL A 114 -7.51 -1.41 -6.86
N TYR A 115 -8.32 -0.77 -7.69
CA TYR A 115 -8.00 -0.58 -9.10
C TYR A 115 -6.77 0.31 -9.29
N GLN A 116 -5.93 -0.13 -10.22
CA GLN A 116 -4.76 0.59 -10.70
C GLN A 116 -4.78 0.49 -12.23
N GLY A 117 -5.26 1.54 -12.90
CA GLY A 117 -5.19 1.63 -14.35
C GLY A 117 -3.76 1.78 -14.85
N LYS A 118 -3.56 1.49 -16.14
CA LYS A 118 -2.25 1.52 -16.80
C LYS A 118 -1.85 2.91 -17.33
N GLY A 119 -2.66 3.95 -17.12
CA GLY A 119 -2.51 5.22 -17.81
C GLY A 119 -2.56 6.45 -16.92
N GLU A 120 -1.94 7.52 -17.41
CA GLU A 120 -2.24 8.91 -17.08
C GLU A 120 -3.69 9.19 -17.52
N THR A 121 -4.68 8.66 -16.80
CA THR A 121 -6.03 9.20 -16.92
C THR A 121 -5.91 10.65 -16.50
N GLU A 122 -6.04 11.57 -17.47
CA GLU A 122 -6.13 12.99 -17.16
C GLU A 122 -7.17 13.15 -16.05
N PRO A 123 -6.94 14.06 -15.09
CA PRO A 123 -7.93 14.40 -14.07
C PRO A 123 -9.15 15.05 -14.73
N GLY A 124 -9.97 14.24 -15.39
CA GLY A 124 -11.30 14.55 -15.86
C GLY A 124 -12.30 13.85 -14.94
N LEU A 125 -13.43 14.51 -14.68
CA LEU A 125 -14.50 13.91 -13.89
C LEU A 125 -14.99 12.63 -14.58
N VAL A 126 -14.56 11.46 -14.10
CA VAL A 126 -15.23 10.20 -14.39
C VAL A 126 -16.59 10.26 -13.70
N PRO A 127 -17.71 10.31 -14.45
CA PRO A 127 -19.01 10.48 -13.84
C PRO A 127 -19.35 9.27 -12.98
N MET A 128 -19.61 9.53 -11.69
CA MET A 128 -19.90 8.47 -10.74
C MET A 128 -21.31 7.91 -10.96
N PRO A 129 -21.52 6.58 -10.84
CA PRO A 129 -22.81 5.97 -11.16
C PRO A 129 -23.98 6.43 -10.27
N THR A 130 -23.69 6.90 -9.06
CA THR A 130 -24.68 7.43 -8.12
C THR A 130 -24.13 8.68 -7.42
N PRO A 131 -24.99 9.60 -6.94
CA PRO A 131 -24.54 10.75 -6.14
C PRO A 131 -23.84 10.35 -4.84
N ARG A 132 -24.16 9.17 -4.28
CA ARG A 132 -23.48 8.67 -3.08
C ARG A 132 -22.06 8.23 -3.41
N LEU A 133 -21.85 7.54 -4.53
CA LEU A 133 -20.50 7.20 -5.02
C LEU A 133 -19.69 8.44 -5.39
N ALA A 134 -20.32 9.51 -5.88
CA ALA A 134 -19.66 10.81 -6.06
C ALA A 134 -19.09 11.35 -4.75
N ARG A 135 -19.89 11.38 -3.67
CA ARG A 135 -19.41 11.82 -2.34
C ARG A 135 -18.29 10.94 -1.80
N VAL A 136 -18.35 9.62 -2.02
CA VAL A 136 -17.29 8.70 -1.59
C VAL A 136 -16.01 8.96 -2.38
N ALA A 137 -16.09 9.16 -3.70
CA ALA A 137 -14.93 9.46 -4.53
C ALA A 137 -14.27 10.79 -4.12
N GLU A 138 -15.06 11.83 -3.90
CA GLU A 138 -14.56 13.13 -3.40
C GLU A 138 -13.92 13.00 -2.01
N ALA A 139 -14.50 12.20 -1.10
CA ALA A 139 -13.91 11.94 0.20
C ALA A 139 -12.58 11.18 0.10
N ALA A 140 -12.54 10.15 -0.75
CA ALA A 140 -11.35 9.36 -1.02
C ALA A 140 -10.22 10.24 -1.60
N GLU A 141 -10.52 11.11 -2.56
CA GLU A 141 -9.55 12.03 -3.14
C GLU A 141 -8.96 12.99 -2.11
N ARG A 142 -9.79 13.63 -1.26
CA ARG A 142 -9.31 14.50 -0.17
C ARG A 142 -8.43 13.76 0.83
N ILE A 143 -8.82 12.53 1.20
CA ILE A 143 -8.06 11.71 2.15
C ILE A 143 -6.72 11.30 1.54
N GLU A 144 -6.72 10.90 0.27
CA GLU A 144 -5.52 10.54 -0.48
C GLU A 144 -4.55 11.71 -0.57
N GLU A 145 -5.02 12.90 -0.95
CA GLU A 145 -4.17 14.08 -1.10
C GLU A 145 -3.50 14.47 0.22
N ARG A 146 -4.26 14.43 1.32
CA ARG A 146 -3.71 14.67 2.66
C ARG A 146 -2.69 13.60 3.04
N LEU A 147 -3.05 12.33 2.87
CA LEU A 147 -2.18 11.21 3.22
C LEU A 147 -0.86 11.26 2.45
N ARG A 148 -0.91 11.47 1.13
CA ARG A 148 0.29 11.58 0.30
C ARG A 148 1.17 12.76 0.70
N THR A 149 0.57 13.87 1.11
CA THR A 149 1.28 15.04 1.63
C THR A 149 2.02 14.69 2.92
N ASP A 150 1.33 14.05 3.87
CA ASP A 150 1.89 13.66 5.16
C ASP A 150 2.97 12.57 5.01
N GLU A 151 2.79 11.61 4.10
CA GLU A 151 3.78 10.60 3.72
C GLU A 151 5.04 11.24 3.13
N ALA A 152 4.89 12.19 2.21
CA ALA A 152 6.01 12.91 1.61
C ALA A 152 6.80 13.72 2.67
N GLN A 153 6.10 14.41 3.59
CA GLN A 153 6.72 15.12 4.71
C GLN A 153 7.48 14.16 5.64
N ALA A 154 6.93 12.98 5.89
CA ALA A 154 7.58 11.91 6.64
C ALA A 154 8.72 11.21 5.85
N ARG A 155 8.96 11.57 4.58
CA ARG A 155 9.92 10.92 3.67
C ARG A 155 9.60 9.44 3.40
N LEU A 156 8.32 9.08 3.37
CA LEU A 156 7.84 7.76 2.98
C LEU A 156 7.50 7.75 1.49
N GLU A 157 7.41 6.54 0.91
CA GLU A 157 6.89 6.38 -0.46
C GLU A 157 5.39 6.75 -0.45
N PRO A 158 4.94 7.71 -1.28
CA PRO A 158 3.55 8.12 -1.27
C PRO A 158 2.61 7.02 -1.77
N THR A 159 1.44 6.91 -1.14
CA THR A 159 0.35 6.03 -1.54
C THR A 159 -0.04 6.27 -3.01
N PRO A 160 -0.10 5.23 -3.87
CA PRO A 160 -0.47 5.39 -5.28
C PRO A 160 -1.88 5.96 -5.45
N ARG A 161 -2.04 6.93 -6.36
CA ARG A 161 -3.34 7.59 -6.62
C ARG A 161 -4.41 6.59 -7.02
N THR A 162 -5.62 6.84 -6.54
CA THR A 162 -6.83 6.09 -6.88
C THR A 162 -7.23 6.37 -8.32
N ASP A 163 -7.76 5.34 -8.97
CA ASP A 163 -8.27 5.42 -10.33
C ASP A 163 -9.75 4.98 -10.31
N PRO A 164 -10.69 5.87 -10.68
CA PRO A 164 -12.11 5.54 -10.68
C PRO A 164 -12.57 4.70 -11.88
N GLY A 165 -11.68 4.34 -12.81
CA GLY A 165 -12.00 3.69 -14.08
C GLY A 165 -12.76 2.36 -13.96
N LEU A 166 -12.59 1.62 -12.85
CA LEU A 166 -13.31 0.38 -12.60
C LEU A 166 -14.67 0.58 -11.87
N VAL A 167 -14.93 1.75 -11.30
CA VAL A 167 -16.12 2.01 -10.47
C VAL A 167 -17.41 1.81 -11.28
N ALA A 168 -17.52 2.43 -12.44
CA ALA A 168 -18.70 2.31 -13.30
C ALA A 168 -18.89 0.90 -13.89
N PRO A 169 -17.86 0.24 -14.46
CA PRO A 169 -17.95 -1.17 -14.84
C PRO A 169 -18.40 -2.07 -13.69
N MET A 170 -17.78 -1.97 -12.51
CA MET A 170 -18.12 -2.81 -11.37
C MET A 170 -19.57 -2.61 -10.91
N HIS A 171 -20.03 -1.35 -10.85
CA HIS A 171 -21.41 -1.05 -10.50
C HIS A 171 -22.43 -1.60 -11.52
N ARG A 172 -22.13 -1.55 -12.83
CA ARG A 172 -22.96 -2.18 -13.87
C ARG A 172 -22.98 -3.70 -13.70
N TRP A 173 -21.82 -4.30 -13.44
CA TRP A 173 -21.68 -5.73 -13.22
C TRP A 173 -22.59 -6.17 -12.09
N VAL A 174 -22.37 -5.73 -10.85
CA VAL A 174 -23.17 -6.20 -9.69
C VAL A 174 -24.68 -5.99 -9.83
N ARG A 175 -25.13 -5.06 -10.69
CA ARG A 175 -26.54 -4.79 -10.98
C ARG A 175 -27.22 -5.65 -12.04
N GLY A 176 -26.50 -6.53 -12.74
CA GLY A 176 -27.13 -7.45 -13.72
C GLY A 176 -26.60 -7.35 -15.15
N ALA A 177 -25.66 -6.45 -15.44
CA ALA A 177 -25.16 -6.28 -16.79
C ALA A 177 -24.38 -7.51 -17.28
N THR A 178 -24.52 -7.85 -18.56
CA THR A 178 -23.65 -8.82 -19.23
C THR A 178 -22.21 -8.31 -19.27
N LEU A 179 -21.23 -9.20 -19.46
CA LEU A 179 -19.82 -8.82 -19.57
C LEU A 179 -19.60 -7.77 -20.67
N ARG A 180 -20.22 -7.96 -21.85
CA ARG A 180 -20.17 -6.97 -22.95
C ARG A 180 -20.61 -5.59 -22.46
N ARG A 181 -21.83 -5.51 -21.89
CA ARG A 181 -22.39 -4.24 -21.39
C ARG A 181 -21.59 -3.62 -20.23
N THR A 182 -20.92 -4.46 -19.45
CA THR A 182 -20.06 -4.02 -18.35
C THR A 182 -18.84 -3.27 -18.88
N LEU A 183 -18.24 -3.78 -19.96
CA LEU A 183 -17.05 -3.24 -20.60
C LEU A 183 -17.33 -2.11 -21.62
N ASP A 184 -18.59 -1.88 -21.97
CA ASP A 184 -18.97 -0.78 -22.88
C ASP A 184 -18.39 0.56 -22.39
N GLY A 185 -17.54 1.16 -23.23
CA GLY A 185 -16.89 2.45 -22.98
C GLY A 185 -15.76 2.42 -21.94
N ALA A 186 -15.37 1.25 -21.44
CA ALA A 186 -14.22 1.09 -20.55
C ALA A 186 -13.00 0.64 -21.35
N ASP A 187 -11.84 1.27 -21.12
CA ASP A 187 -10.56 0.80 -21.65
C ASP A 187 -10.03 -0.37 -20.80
N LEU A 188 -10.78 -1.47 -20.79
CA LEU A 188 -10.54 -2.63 -19.94
C LEU A 188 -10.83 -3.92 -20.70
N ALA A 189 -9.82 -4.78 -20.82
CA ALA A 189 -10.00 -6.09 -21.42
C ALA A 189 -10.82 -7.02 -20.50
N ALA A 190 -11.56 -7.96 -21.09
CA ALA A 190 -12.35 -8.94 -20.33
C ALA A 190 -11.52 -9.74 -19.30
N GLY A 191 -10.31 -10.15 -19.67
CA GLY A 191 -9.40 -10.85 -18.77
C GLY A 191 -8.95 -9.99 -17.58
N ASP A 192 -8.66 -8.71 -17.84
CA ASP A 192 -8.29 -7.75 -16.79
C ASP A 192 -9.47 -7.48 -15.85
N PHE A 193 -10.70 -7.38 -16.39
CA PHE A 193 -11.90 -7.24 -15.57
C PHE A 193 -12.09 -8.42 -14.61
N VAL A 194 -11.96 -9.66 -15.09
CA VAL A 194 -12.09 -10.85 -14.23
C VAL A 194 -11.02 -10.88 -13.14
N ARG A 195 -9.78 -10.47 -13.46
CA ARG A 195 -8.70 -10.35 -12.48
C ARG A 195 -9.05 -9.33 -11.40
N TRP A 196 -9.51 -8.14 -11.79
CA TRP A 196 -9.92 -7.10 -10.84
C TRP A 196 -11.15 -7.49 -10.03
N ALA A 197 -12.11 -8.22 -10.61
CA ALA A 197 -13.27 -8.73 -9.89
C ALA A 197 -12.86 -9.66 -8.73
N ARG A 198 -11.83 -10.50 -8.91
CA ARG A 198 -11.27 -11.31 -7.82
C ARG A 198 -10.65 -10.45 -6.71
N GLN A 199 -9.85 -9.44 -7.08
CA GLN A 199 -9.27 -8.51 -6.10
C GLN A 199 -10.34 -7.71 -5.34
N VAL A 200 -11.43 -7.35 -6.02
CA VAL A 200 -12.60 -6.71 -5.40
C VAL A 200 -13.26 -7.66 -4.38
N ILE A 201 -13.45 -8.94 -4.73
CA ILE A 201 -13.97 -9.95 -3.79
C ILE A 201 -13.06 -10.08 -2.57
N ASP A 202 -11.75 -10.16 -2.77
CA ASP A 202 -10.77 -10.30 -1.69
C ASP A 202 -10.85 -9.11 -0.72
N VAL A 203 -10.86 -7.89 -1.24
CA VAL A 203 -10.98 -6.68 -0.42
C VAL A 203 -12.33 -6.59 0.26
N LEU A 204 -13.45 -6.90 -0.41
CA LEU A 204 -14.75 -6.99 0.24
C LEU A 204 -14.75 -7.99 1.40
N GLY A 205 -14.05 -9.11 1.25
CA GLY A 205 -13.82 -10.08 2.32
C GLY A 205 -13.05 -9.50 3.50
N GLN A 206 -12.00 -8.70 3.25
CA GLN A 206 -11.27 -8.00 4.31
C GLN A 206 -12.15 -6.96 5.01
N LEU A 207 -12.82 -6.08 4.26
CA LEU A 207 -13.71 -5.03 4.78
C LEU A 207 -14.85 -5.61 5.62
N ALA A 208 -15.37 -6.78 5.24
CA ALA A 208 -16.40 -7.48 5.99
C ALA A 208 -15.92 -7.96 7.38
N ASN A 209 -14.62 -8.18 7.54
CA ASN A 209 -13.99 -8.68 8.76
C ASN A 209 -13.36 -7.57 9.62
N VAL A 210 -13.39 -6.32 9.15
CA VAL A 210 -13.03 -5.17 9.98
C VAL A 210 -14.10 -5.01 11.08
N PRO A 211 -13.72 -4.89 12.38
CA PRO A 211 -14.67 -4.69 13.47
C PRO A 211 -15.43 -3.35 13.39
N GLY A 212 -16.48 -3.21 14.20
CA GLY A 212 -17.16 -1.92 14.46
C GLY A 212 -18.48 -1.69 13.73
N ASP A 213 -18.72 -2.33 12.57
CA ASP A 213 -19.97 -2.13 11.82
C ASP A 213 -20.51 -3.44 11.19
N THR A 214 -21.56 -3.98 11.81
CA THR A 214 -22.22 -5.20 11.32
C THR A 214 -23.04 -4.98 10.05
N ARG A 215 -23.52 -3.76 9.78
CA ARG A 215 -24.24 -3.43 8.54
C ARG A 215 -23.28 -3.45 7.37
N ARG A 216 -22.13 -2.78 7.49
CA ARG A 216 -21.02 -2.90 6.53
C ARG A 216 -20.64 -4.36 6.33
N SER A 217 -20.41 -5.13 7.40
CA SER A 217 -20.01 -6.54 7.27
C SER A 217 -20.98 -7.36 6.42
N ARG A 218 -22.29 -7.20 6.62
CA ARG A 218 -23.31 -7.89 5.82
C ARG A 218 -23.35 -7.37 4.39
N ALA A 219 -23.25 -6.05 4.20
CA ALA A 219 -23.27 -5.43 2.87
C ALA A 219 -22.07 -5.86 2.03
N CYS A 220 -20.86 -5.88 2.59
CA CYS A 220 -19.64 -6.33 1.90
C CYS A 220 -19.70 -7.81 1.52
N ARG A 221 -20.23 -8.70 2.39
CA ARG A 221 -20.42 -10.12 2.04
C ARG A 221 -21.37 -10.27 0.86
N ARG A 222 -22.51 -9.59 0.91
CA ARG A 222 -23.49 -9.60 -0.19
C ARG A 222 -22.93 -8.98 -1.47
N ALA A 223 -22.09 -7.96 -1.36
CA ALA A 223 -21.39 -7.37 -2.49
C ALA A 223 -20.46 -8.39 -3.14
N ALA A 224 -19.70 -9.16 -2.35
CA ALA A 224 -18.82 -10.21 -2.86
C ALA A 224 -19.61 -11.28 -3.62
N ASP A 225 -20.76 -11.71 -3.10
CA ASP A 225 -21.66 -12.64 -3.79
C ASP A 225 -22.12 -12.08 -5.16
N LEU A 226 -22.50 -10.79 -5.21
CA LEU A 226 -22.91 -10.13 -6.46
C LEU A 226 -21.79 -10.03 -7.49
N VAL A 227 -20.54 -9.84 -7.05
CA VAL A 227 -19.38 -9.80 -7.94
C VAL A 227 -19.04 -11.19 -8.47
N SER A 228 -19.22 -12.24 -7.65
CA SER A 228 -18.85 -13.63 -7.96
C SER A 228 -19.77 -14.39 -8.91
N ARG A 229 -20.86 -13.75 -9.35
CA ARG A 229 -21.89 -14.38 -10.19
C ARG A 229 -21.41 -14.82 -11.58
#